data_AF-A0A3D4BAY1-F1
#
_entry.id   AF-A0A3D4BAY1-F1
#
_cell.length_a   1.000
_cell.length_b   1.000
_cell.length_c   1.000
_cell.angle_alpha   90.00
_cell.angle_beta   90.00
_cell.angle_gamma   90.00
#
_symmetry.space_group_name_H-M   'P 1'
#
loop_
_entity.id
_entity.type
_entity.pdbx_description
1 polymer ?
#
loop_
_entity_poly.entity_id
_entity_poly.type
_entity_poly.pdbx_seq_one_letter_code
_entity_poly.pdbx_strand_id
1 'polypeptide(L)'
;GAHVIVMDECYRRSRQFCRQILPRYGIDVSFVETNNYEQLEQTITKKTRLIISESPTNPYLNVIDMERIADIAKQHRVKVLIDGTFATPYNQRPLDFGI
;
A
#
# COMPACT_ATOMS: atom_id res chain seq x y z
N GLY A 1 -1.21 -17.74 7.90
CA GLY A 1 -0.74 -16.91 6.77
C GLY A 1 -0.88 -15.45 7.12
N ALA A 2 -0.02 -14.61 6.56
CA ALA A 2 -0.18 -13.17 6.58
C ALA A 2 -0.94 -12.71 5.33
N HIS A 3 -1.50 -11.51 5.35
CA HIS A 3 -2.15 -10.89 4.20
C HIS A 3 -1.55 -9.50 3.93
N VAL A 4 -1.32 -9.20 2.66
CA VAL A 4 -0.82 -7.91 2.17
C VAL A 4 -1.84 -7.31 1.21
N ILE A 5 -2.09 -6.01 1.33
CA ILE A 5 -2.90 -5.26 0.38
C ILE A 5 -1.97 -4.38 -0.46
N VAL A 6 -2.14 -4.38 -1.77
CA VAL A 6 -1.33 -3.58 -2.70
C VAL A 6 -2.25 -2.70 -3.53
N MET A 7 -1.98 -1.39 -3.59
CA MET A 7 -2.69 -0.51 -4.52
C MET A 7 -2.26 -0.82 -5.96
N ASP A 8 -3.23 -0.84 -6.86
CA ASP A 8 -3.07 -1.34 -8.22
C ASP A 8 -2.15 -0.50 -9.12
N GLU A 9 -1.84 0.74 -8.76
CA GLU A 9 -0.88 1.59 -9.48
C GLU A 9 0.54 1.60 -8.89
N CYS A 10 0.91 0.60 -8.08
CA CYS A 10 2.31 0.38 -7.71
C CYS A 10 3.19 -0.02 -8.90
N TYR A 11 4.50 0.15 -8.74
CA TYR A 11 5.50 -0.30 -9.68
C TYR A 11 5.28 -1.75 -10.12
N ARG A 12 5.32 -1.98 -11.43
CA ARG A 12 4.92 -3.25 -12.05
C ARG A 12 5.66 -4.45 -11.46
N ARG A 13 6.95 -4.34 -11.16
CA ARG A 13 7.72 -5.46 -10.58
C ARG A 13 7.33 -5.72 -9.13
N SER A 14 7.04 -4.68 -8.35
CA SER A 14 6.53 -4.83 -6.98
C SER A 14 5.20 -5.57 -6.97
N ARG A 15 4.26 -5.19 -7.86
CA ARG A 15 2.99 -5.93 -8.05
C ARG A 15 3.21 -7.38 -8.49
N GLN A 16 4.14 -7.60 -9.42
CA GLN A 16 4.46 -8.95 -9.89
C GLN A 16 5.00 -9.83 -8.76
N PHE A 17 5.94 -9.31 -7.96
CA PHE A 17 6.48 -10.01 -6.80
C PHE A 17 5.37 -10.36 -5.80
N CYS A 18 4.51 -9.39 -5.47
CA CYS A 18 3.39 -9.62 -4.56
C CYS A 18 2.44 -10.69 -5.11
N ARG A 19 2.11 -10.65 -6.40
CA ARG A 19 1.17 -11.60 -7.01
C ARG A 19 1.73 -13.01 -7.17
N GLN A 20 3.01 -13.14 -7.54
CA GLN A 20 3.56 -14.43 -8.01
C GLN A 20 4.47 -15.11 -6.97
N ILE A 21 5.09 -14.34 -6.09
CA ILE A 21 6.12 -14.85 -5.17
C ILE A 21 5.58 -14.98 -3.76
N LEU A 22 4.93 -13.95 -3.20
CA LEU A 22 4.41 -13.97 -1.82
C LEU A 22 3.46 -15.15 -1.52
N PRO A 23 2.53 -15.55 -2.40
CA PRO A 23 1.65 -16.70 -2.15
C PRO A 23 2.40 -18.02 -1.97
N ARG A 24 3.58 -18.18 -2.61
CA ARG A 24 4.43 -19.37 -2.46
C ARG A 24 5.01 -19.50 -1.04
N TYR A 25 5.00 -18.41 -0.27
CA TYR A 25 5.40 -18.37 1.14
C TYR A 25 4.19 -18.33 2.09
N GLY A 26 2.97 -18.60 1.60
CA GLY A 26 1.76 -18.61 2.42
C GLY A 26 1.26 -17.22 2.84
N ILE A 27 1.59 -16.19 2.05
CA ILE A 27 1.13 -14.82 2.23
C ILE A 27 0.05 -14.52 1.17
N ASP A 28 -1.16 -14.26 1.64
CA ASP A 28 -2.30 -13.88 0.81
C ASP A 28 -2.11 -12.44 0.32
N VAL A 29 -2.53 -12.14 -0.91
CA VAL A 29 -2.39 -10.80 -1.49
C VAL A 29 -3.68 -10.35 -2.14
N SER A 30 -4.19 -9.18 -1.71
CA SER A 30 -5.31 -8.49 -2.35
C SER A 30 -4.82 -7.24 -3.07
N PHE A 31 -5.47 -6.91 -4.18
CA PHE A 31 -5.23 -5.67 -4.92
C PHE A 31 -6.46 -4.77 -4.79
N VAL A 32 -6.24 -3.49 -4.54
CA VAL A 32 -7.29 -2.46 -4.45
C VAL A 32 -6.99 -1.34 -5.41
N GLU A 33 -8.04 -0.68 -5.90
CA GLU A 33 -7.93 0.49 -6.76
C GLU A 33 -7.26 1.64 -5.99
N THR A 34 -6.31 2.28 -6.65
CA THR A 34 -5.58 3.42 -6.09
C THR A 34 -6.55 4.56 -5.75
N ASN A 35 -6.40 5.18 -4.58
CA ASN A 35 -7.32 6.17 -4.01
C ASN A 35 -8.74 5.68 -3.65
N ASN A 36 -9.05 4.38 -3.79
CA ASN A 36 -10.29 3.80 -3.29
C ASN A 36 -10.15 3.32 -1.83
N TYR A 37 -10.20 4.27 -0.90
CA TYR A 37 -9.99 4.01 0.53
C TYR A 37 -11.11 3.19 1.18
N GLU A 38 -12.33 3.25 0.62
CA GLU A 38 -13.46 2.43 1.08
C GLU A 38 -13.23 0.95 0.75
N GLN A 39 -12.79 0.66 -0.48
CA GLN A 39 -12.40 -0.69 -0.88
C GLN A 39 -11.19 -1.18 -0.06
N LEU A 40 -10.21 -0.30 0.20
CA LEU A 40 -9.06 -0.62 1.07
C LEU A 40 -9.53 -1.09 2.44
N GLU A 41 -10.38 -0.30 3.11
CA GLU A 41 -10.88 -0.62 4.45
C GLU A 41 -11.66 -1.93 4.48
N GLN A 42 -12.56 -2.15 3.50
CA GLN A 42 -13.33 -3.39 3.37
C GLN A 42 -12.46 -4.64 3.11
N THR A 43 -11.29 -4.45 2.49
CA THR A 43 -10.35 -5.54 2.17
C THR A 43 -9.48 -5.93 3.37
N ILE A 44 -9.43 -5.09 4.42
CA ILE A 44 -8.66 -5.41 5.63
C ILE A 44 -9.29 -6.58 6.38
N THR A 45 -8.46 -7.54 6.77
CA THR A 45 -8.85 -8.69 7.58
C THR A 45 -7.96 -8.78 8.82
N LYS A 46 -8.31 -9.67 9.75
CA LYS A 46 -7.46 -9.98 10.93
C LYS A 46 -6.06 -10.51 10.55
N LYS A 47 -5.86 -10.96 9.31
CA LYS A 47 -4.57 -11.44 8.79
C LYS A 47 -3.76 -10.33 8.11
N THR A 48 -4.35 -9.18 7.79
CA THR A 48 -3.64 -8.08 7.13
C THR A 48 -2.51 -7.57 8.01
N ARG A 49 -1.32 -7.42 7.43
CA ARG A 49 -0.13 -6.92 8.14
C ARG A 49 0.50 -5.71 7.45
N LEU A 50 0.31 -5.56 6.15
CA LEU A 50 0.95 -4.52 5.36
C LEU A 50 0.02 -4.01 4.26
N ILE A 51 0.01 -2.69 4.06
CA ILE A 51 -0.54 -2.00 2.90
C ILE A 51 0.64 -1.42 2.11
N ILE A 52 0.70 -1.65 0.81
CA ILE A 52 1.76 -1.16 -0.08
C ILE A 52 1.15 -0.20 -1.09
N SER A 53 1.73 0.98 -1.21
CA SER A 53 1.42 1.94 -2.27
C SER A 53 2.69 2.67 -2.77
N GLU A 54 2.54 3.45 -3.84
CA GLU A 54 3.55 4.31 -4.44
C GLU A 54 2.99 5.73 -4.56
N SER A 55 3.78 6.75 -4.29
CA SER A 55 3.34 8.14 -4.40
C SER A 55 4.49 9.08 -4.83
N PRO A 56 4.34 9.83 -5.94
CA PRO A 56 3.33 9.66 -6.99
C PRO A 56 3.41 8.29 -7.70
N THR A 57 2.30 7.77 -8.22
CA THR A 57 2.27 6.48 -8.94
C THR A 57 2.89 6.54 -10.33
N ASN A 58 3.29 5.40 -10.87
CA ASN A 58 3.80 5.26 -12.24
C ASN A 58 2.82 4.46 -13.12
N PRO A 59 2.39 4.96 -14.30
CA PRO A 59 2.75 6.23 -14.95
C PRO A 59 1.77 7.39 -14.73
N TYR A 60 0.68 7.17 -13.97
CA TYR A 60 -0.44 8.09 -13.89
C TYR A 60 -0.26 9.24 -12.91
N LEU A 61 0.80 9.21 -12.09
CA LEU A 61 1.18 10.26 -11.14
C LEU A 61 0.08 10.57 -10.12
N ASN A 62 -0.75 9.57 -9.76
CA ASN A 62 -1.69 9.71 -8.67
C ASN A 62 -0.92 9.89 -7.35
N VAL A 63 -1.42 10.78 -6.50
CA VAL A 63 -0.83 11.07 -5.18
C VAL A 63 -1.70 10.43 -4.11
N ILE A 64 -1.07 9.70 -3.21
CA ILE A 64 -1.75 9.05 -2.10
C ILE A 64 -2.00 10.06 -0.98
N ASP A 65 -3.21 10.03 -0.44
CA ASP A 65 -3.58 10.75 0.78
C ASP A 65 -2.95 10.02 1.98
N MET A 66 -1.83 10.59 2.46
CA MET A 66 -1.03 10.02 3.53
C MET A 66 -1.75 10.03 4.89
N GLU A 67 -2.56 11.06 5.15
CA GLU A 67 -3.33 11.15 6.39
C GLU A 67 -4.41 10.06 6.40
N ARG A 68 -5.18 9.96 5.32
CA ARG A 68 -6.27 8.99 5.22
C ARG A 68 -5.79 7.54 5.27
N ILE A 69 -4.72 7.21 4.56
CA ILE A 69 -4.18 5.83 4.59
C ILE A 69 -3.58 5.50 5.96
N ALA A 70 -2.91 6.46 6.62
CA ALA A 70 -2.34 6.27 7.95
C ALA A 70 -3.44 6.07 9.01
N ASP A 71 -4.53 6.82 8.95
CA ASP A 71 -5.66 6.68 9.87
C ASP A 71 -6.32 5.32 9.76
N ILE A 72 -6.65 4.87 8.54
CA ILE A 72 -7.21 3.53 8.30
C ILE A 72 -6.24 2.46 8.83
N ALA A 73 -4.96 2.55 8.47
CA ALA A 73 -3.98 1.56 8.91
C ALA A 73 -3.82 1.51 10.43
N LYS A 74 -3.84 2.67 11.10
CA LYS A 74 -3.75 2.79 12.56
C LYS A 74 -4.96 2.18 13.26
N GLN A 75 -6.18 2.43 12.79
CA GLN A 75 -7.40 1.84 13.33
C GLN A 75 -7.34 0.30 13.30
N HIS A 76 -6.79 -0.27 12.24
CA HIS A 76 -6.66 -1.72 12.06
C HIS A 76 -5.33 -2.31 12.56
N ARG A 77 -4.41 -1.50 13.09
CA ARG A 77 -3.06 -1.89 13.52
C ARG A 77 -2.24 -2.57 12.39
N VAL A 78 -2.34 -2.02 11.19
CA VAL A 78 -1.66 -2.47 9.97
C VAL A 78 -0.50 -1.51 9.66
N LYS A 79 0.59 -2.01 9.08
CA LYS A 79 1.70 -1.16 8.61
C LYS A 79 1.43 -0.64 7.21
N VAL A 80 1.95 0.54 6.90
CA VAL A 80 1.90 1.14 5.56
C VAL A 80 3.32 1.23 5.02
N LEU A 81 3.50 0.94 3.74
CA LEU A 81 4.73 1.21 2.99
C LEU A 81 4.36 2.10 1.82
N ILE A 82 4.99 3.27 1.74
CA ILE A 82 4.90 4.16 0.59
C ILE A 82 6.24 4.15 -0.13
N ASP A 83 6.23 3.68 -1.37
CA ASP A 83 7.34 3.87 -2.30
C ASP A 83 7.37 5.33 -2.75
N GLY A 84 8.32 6.08 -2.19
CA GLY A 84 8.54 7.51 -2.48
C GLY A 84 9.61 7.76 -3.53
N THR A 85 9.94 6.77 -4.38
CA THR A 85 11.04 6.88 -5.38
C THR A 85 10.91 8.13 -6.24
N PHE A 86 9.70 8.46 -6.72
CA PHE A 86 9.47 9.66 -7.52
C PHE A 86 9.46 10.95 -6.72
N ALA A 87 8.85 10.96 -5.54
CA ALA A 87 8.76 12.15 -4.72
C ALA A 87 10.13 12.58 -4.18
N THR A 88 10.96 11.61 -3.78
CA THR A 88 12.14 11.78 -2.92
C THR A 88 11.76 12.37 -1.54
N PRO A 89 12.62 12.25 -0.51
CA PRO A 89 12.34 12.84 0.81
C PRO A 89 12.32 14.38 0.82
N TYR A 90 12.68 15.02 -0.30
CA TYR A 90 12.59 16.46 -0.45
C TYR A 90 11.14 16.92 -0.64
N ASN A 91 10.35 16.23 -1.47
CA ASN A 91 8.98 16.63 -1.79
C ASN A 91 7.92 15.93 -0.93
N GLN A 92 8.19 14.70 -0.46
CA GLN A 92 7.22 13.94 0.32
C GLN A 92 7.91 13.13 1.41
N ARG A 93 7.40 13.21 2.64
CA ARG A 93 7.95 12.54 3.82
C ARG A 93 6.88 11.66 4.49
N PRO A 94 6.64 10.43 4.00
CA PRO A 94 5.65 9.53 4.59
C PRO A 94 5.79 9.35 6.11
N LEU A 95 7.04 9.32 6.61
CA LEU A 95 7.34 9.14 8.03
C LEU A 95 6.71 10.22 8.92
N ASP A 96 6.52 11.45 8.42
CA ASP A 96 5.89 12.55 9.17
C ASP A 96 4.39 12.27 9.43
N PHE A 97 3.78 11.37 8.66
CA PHE A 97 2.40 10.90 8.81
C PHE A 97 2.30 9.60 9.64
N GLY A 98 3.42 9.10 10.17
CA GLY A 98 3.45 7.85 10.95
C GLY A 98 3.42 6.57 10.10
N ILE A 99 3.74 6.69 8.81
CA ILE A 99 3.92 5.58 7.86
C ILE A 99 5.31 4.96 8.06
#